data_AF-A0A1T1BA92-F1
#
_entry.id   AF-A0A1T1BA92-F1
#
_cell.length_a   1.000
_cell.length_b   1.000
_cell.length_c   1.000
_cell.angle_alpha   90.00
_cell.angle_beta   90.00
_cell.angle_gamma   90.00
#
_symmetry.space_group_name_H-M   'P 1'
#
loop_
_entity.id
_entity.type
_entity.pdbx_description
1 polymer ?
#
loop_
_entity_poly.entity_id
_entity_poly.type
_entity_poly.pdbx_seq_one_letter_code
_entity_poly.pdbx_strand_id
1 'polypeptide(L)'
;MVILIGQFFKKMQSNWSIISVFLIIGILCGLKAFFTWGGDWKTQTILYRNIQNKGKTINYQLRGDRFAFGYKKRIVGIYHLAPFMEWTTDVDTLYLDKTKWEEINLQVNEMKLK
;
A
#
# COMPACT_ATOMS: atom_id res chain seq x y z
N MET A 1 -14.58 14.02 -21.71
CA MET A 1 -16.02 14.03 -21.35
C MET A 1 -16.45 15.26 -20.56
N VAL A 2 -15.61 15.84 -19.69
CA VAL A 2 -15.92 17.08 -18.91
C VAL A 2 -16.13 18.32 -19.80
N ILE A 3 -15.39 18.44 -20.90
CA ILE A 3 -15.46 19.60 -21.83
C ILE A 3 -16.80 19.66 -22.59
N LEU A 4 -17.40 18.50 -22.89
CA LEU A 4 -18.68 18.42 -23.61
C LEU A 4 -19.87 18.86 -22.73
N ILE A 5 -19.81 18.59 -21.42
CA ILE A 5 -20.83 19.04 -20.46
C ILE A 5 -20.76 20.57 -20.26
N GLY A 6 -19.55 21.15 -20.29
CA GLY A 6 -19.33 22.59 -20.21
C GLY A 6 -19.90 23.38 -21.41
N GLN A 7 -19.91 22.79 -22.61
CA GLN A 7 -20.52 23.41 -23.79
C GLN A 7 -22.05 23.50 -23.71
N PHE A 8 -22.71 22.59 -22.98
CA PHE A 8 -24.16 22.64 -22.75
C PHE A 8 -24.55 23.77 -21.78
N PHE A 9 -23.67 24.15 -20.87
CA PHE A 9 -23.79 25.32 -19.98
C PHE A 9 -23.19 26.60 -20.60
N LYS A 10 -23.57 26.92 -21.84
CA LYS A 10 -23.09 28.08 -22.61
C LYS A 10 -23.31 29.46 -21.91
N LYS A 11 -24.02 29.51 -20.78
CA LYS A 11 -24.26 30.70 -19.94
C LYS A 11 -23.23 30.89 -18.81
N MET A 12 -22.35 29.93 -18.57
CA MET A 12 -21.39 29.92 -17.45
C MET A 12 -19.92 29.90 -17.93
N GLN A 13 -19.60 30.71 -18.94
CA GLN A 13 -18.23 30.89 -19.45
C GLN A 13 -17.49 32.09 -18.81
N SER A 14 -17.72 32.35 -17.51
CA SER A 14 -16.85 33.28 -16.78
C SER A 14 -15.60 32.53 -16.32
N ASN A 15 -14.42 33.13 -16.44
CA ASN A 15 -13.15 32.57 -15.93
C ASN A 15 -13.28 32.12 -14.47
N TRP A 16 -14.13 32.79 -13.68
CA TRP A 16 -14.49 32.42 -12.32
C TRP A 16 -15.11 31.04 -12.20
N SER A 17 -16.05 30.68 -13.07
CA SER A 17 -16.72 29.37 -13.06
C SER A 17 -15.73 28.24 -13.36
N ILE A 18 -14.78 28.47 -14.28
CA ILE A 18 -13.73 27.51 -14.61
C ILE A 18 -12.81 27.30 -13.39
N ILE A 19 -12.37 28.38 -12.74
CA ILE A 19 -11.54 28.31 -11.53
C ILE A 19 -12.27 27.56 -10.40
N SER A 20 -13.55 27.85 -10.17
CA SER A 20 -14.34 27.17 -9.15
C SER A 20 -14.43 25.66 -9.39
N VAL A 21 -14.60 25.22 -10.64
CA VAL A 21 -14.63 23.79 -10.98
C VAL A 21 -13.30 23.11 -10.70
N PHE A 22 -12.18 23.72 -11.10
CA PHE A 22 -10.85 23.16 -10.79
C PHE A 22 -10.58 23.10 -9.29
N LEU A 23 -11.01 24.11 -8.54
CA LEU A 23 -10.87 24.15 -7.08
C LEU A 23 -11.68 23.04 -6.40
N ILE A 24 -12.93 22.83 -6.83
CA ILE A 24 -13.78 21.73 -6.31
C ILE A 24 -13.15 20.38 -6.63
N ILE A 25 -12.69 20.15 -7.87
CA ILE A 25 -12.03 18.90 -8.25
C ILE A 25 -10.76 18.68 -7.43
N GLY A 26 -9.94 19.72 -7.25
CA GLY A 26 -8.73 19.67 -6.42
C GLY A 26 -9.03 19.25 -4.98
N ILE A 27 -10.06 19.85 -4.36
CA ILE A 27 -10.51 19.49 -3.01
C ILE A 27 -10.99 18.04 -2.96
N LEU A 28 -11.83 17.60 -3.91
CA LEU A 28 -12.35 16.24 -3.94
C LEU A 28 -11.23 15.20 -4.11
N CYS A 29 -10.26 15.46 -5.00
CA CYS A 29 -9.08 14.62 -5.15
C CYS A 29 -8.22 14.59 -3.89
N GLY A 30 -8.01 15.75 -3.26
CA GLY A 30 -7.26 15.87 -2.00
C GLY A 30 -7.91 15.10 -0.86
N LEU A 31 -9.23 15.24 -0.69
CA LEU A 31 -9.99 14.47 0.30
C LEU A 31 -9.93 12.98 0.02
N LYS A 32 -10.16 12.55 -1.23
CA LYS A 32 -10.06 11.14 -1.61
C LYS A 32 -8.67 10.59 -1.30
N ALA A 33 -7.61 11.28 -1.68
CA ALA A 33 -6.23 10.87 -1.37
C ALA A 33 -6.02 10.80 0.14
N PHE A 34 -6.48 11.80 0.90
CA PHE A 34 -6.33 11.85 2.35
C PHE A 34 -7.03 10.69 3.07
N PHE A 35 -8.23 10.31 2.64
CA PHE A 35 -9.01 9.21 3.21
C PHE A 35 -8.55 7.82 2.75
N THR A 36 -7.97 7.70 1.55
CA THR A 36 -7.52 6.41 1.01
C THR A 36 -6.05 6.10 1.31
N TRP A 37 -5.25 7.12 1.64
CA TRP A 37 -3.85 6.93 2.00
C TRP A 37 -3.73 6.23 3.36
N GLY A 38 -3.18 5.02 3.33
CA GLY A 38 -2.77 4.27 4.52
C GLY A 38 -1.30 4.47 4.83
N GLY A 39 -0.89 4.16 6.06
CA GLY A 39 0.53 4.15 6.43
C GLY A 39 1.36 3.18 5.60
N ASP A 40 2.67 3.25 5.75
CA ASP A 40 3.57 2.28 5.14
C ASP A 40 3.47 0.91 5.84
N TRP A 41 3.67 -0.17 5.09
CA TRP A 41 3.74 -1.51 5.64
C TRP A 41 5.12 -1.75 6.23
N LYS A 42 5.17 -2.22 7.48
CA LYS A 42 6.40 -2.45 8.22
C LYS A 42 6.53 -3.90 8.63
N THR A 43 7.69 -4.48 8.37
CA THR A 43 7.99 -5.87 8.73
C THR A 43 8.18 -5.99 10.23
N GLN A 44 7.43 -6.89 10.86
CA GLN A 44 7.62 -7.20 12.28
C GLN A 44 8.41 -8.48 12.47
N THR A 45 8.11 -9.49 11.66
CA THR A 45 8.74 -10.81 11.75
C THR A 45 8.94 -11.37 10.37
N ILE A 46 10.13 -11.90 10.11
CA ILE A 46 10.40 -12.73 8.94
C ILE A 46 10.12 -14.16 9.36
N LEU A 47 9.04 -14.74 8.83
CA LEU A 47 8.57 -16.06 9.19
C LEU A 47 9.42 -17.13 8.50
N TYR A 48 9.57 -16.98 7.17
CA TYR A 48 10.30 -17.94 6.34
C TYR A 48 11.32 -17.26 5.45
N ARG A 49 12.38 -17.99 5.13
CA ARG A 49 13.38 -17.63 4.12
C ARG A 49 13.51 -18.75 3.12
N ASN A 50 13.62 -18.42 1.84
CA ASN A 50 13.82 -19.43 0.83
C ASN A 50 15.26 -19.97 0.91
N ILE A 51 15.39 -21.30 0.85
CA ILE A 51 16.68 -22.00 1.02
C ILE A 51 17.60 -21.75 -0.17
N GLN A 52 17.05 -21.73 -1.39
CA GLN A 52 17.81 -21.56 -2.62
C GLN A 52 18.12 -20.08 -2.91
N ASN A 53 17.21 -19.17 -2.56
CA ASN A 53 17.35 -17.75 -2.81
C ASN A 53 17.09 -16.92 -1.55
N LYS A 54 18.17 -16.50 -0.89
CA LYS A 54 18.11 -15.71 0.35
C LYS A 54 17.43 -14.34 0.18
N GLY A 55 17.28 -13.84 -1.05
CA GLY A 55 16.54 -12.63 -1.36
C GLY A 55 15.01 -12.82 -1.38
N LYS A 56 14.52 -14.05 -1.22
CA LYS A 56 13.08 -14.36 -1.10
C LYS A 56 12.75 -14.70 0.35
N THR A 57 11.82 -13.95 0.93
CA THR A 57 11.38 -14.07 2.32
C THR A 57 9.86 -14.04 2.39
N ILE A 58 9.30 -14.57 3.47
CA ILE A 58 7.88 -14.43 3.80
C ILE A 58 7.81 -13.66 5.11
N ASN A 59 7.19 -12.50 5.06
CA ASN A 59 7.20 -11.52 6.12
C ASN A 59 5.81 -11.31 6.66
N TYR A 60 5.72 -11.29 7.99
CA TYR A 60 4.58 -10.77 8.71
C TYR A 60 4.74 -9.25 8.84
N GLN A 61 3.83 -8.52 8.19
CA GLN A 61 3.83 -7.07 8.14
C GLN A 61 2.63 -6.50 8.88
N LEU A 62 2.87 -5.35 9.49
CA LEU A 62 1.86 -4.52 10.12
C LEU A 62 1.81 -3.16 9.46
N ARG A 63 0.63 -2.58 9.43
CA ARG A 63 0.42 -1.18 9.01
C ARG A 63 -0.57 -0.53 9.95
N GLY A 64 -0.21 0.66 10.45
CA GLY A 64 -1.14 1.51 11.18
C GLY A 64 -2.27 1.99 10.26
N ASP A 65 -3.51 1.84 10.73
CA ASP A 65 -4.63 2.48 10.07
C ASP A 65 -4.81 3.90 10.61
N ARG A 66 -5.17 4.84 9.74
CA ARG A 66 -5.24 6.27 10.09
C ARG A 66 -6.44 6.59 10.97
N PHE A 67 -7.51 5.80 10.83
CA PHE A 67 -8.78 6.00 11.53
C PHE A 67 -9.20 4.80 12.38
N ALA A 68 -8.36 3.77 12.51
CA ALA A 68 -8.64 2.63 13.38
C ALA A 68 -7.64 2.58 14.53
N PHE A 69 -8.14 2.34 15.75
CA PHE A 69 -7.31 2.01 16.90
C PHE A 69 -6.81 0.57 16.73
N GLY A 70 -5.76 0.38 15.92
CA GLY A 70 -5.16 -0.93 15.68
C GLY A 70 -4.25 -0.99 14.46
N TYR A 71 -3.73 -2.19 14.21
CA TYR A 71 -2.86 -2.48 13.07
C TYR A 71 -3.53 -3.45 12.12
N LYS A 72 -3.50 -3.12 10.82
CA LYS A 72 -3.77 -4.09 9.76
C LYS A 72 -2.58 -5.04 9.67
N LYS A 73 -2.88 -6.33 9.53
CA LYS A 73 -1.92 -7.43 9.54
C LYS A 73 -1.97 -8.13 8.19
N ARG A 74 -0.80 -8.51 7.66
CA ARG A 74 -0.73 -9.36 6.47
C ARG A 74 0.52 -10.22 6.50
N ILE A 75 0.44 -11.37 5.84
CA ILE A 75 1.59 -12.22 5.55
C ILE A 75 1.82 -12.15 4.04
N VAL A 76 3.02 -11.75 3.63
CA VAL A 76 3.34 -11.56 2.22
C VAL A 76 4.73 -12.11 1.91
N GLY A 77 4.88 -12.66 0.72
CA GLY A 77 6.18 -12.99 0.14
C GLY A 77 6.85 -11.72 -0.39
N ILE A 78 8.10 -11.52 -0.03
CA ILE A 78 8.94 -10.43 -0.52
C ILE A 78 10.08 -11.02 -1.33
N TYR A 79 10.29 -10.49 -2.53
CA TYR A 79 11.48 -10.75 -3.32
C TYR A 79 12.26 -9.47 -3.53
N HIS A 80 13.45 -9.39 -2.93
CA HIS A 80 14.36 -8.27 -3.08
C HIS A 80 15.06 -8.37 -4.45
N LEU A 81 14.65 -7.52 -5.39
CA LEU A 81 15.21 -7.46 -6.74
C LEU A 81 16.49 -6.61 -6.76
N ALA A 82 16.49 -5.51 -6.02
CA ALA A 82 17.61 -4.59 -5.87
C ALA A 82 17.48 -3.82 -4.54
N PRO A 83 18.50 -3.05 -4.11
CA PRO A 83 18.34 -2.11 -3.01
C PRO A 83 17.13 -1.19 -3.26
N PHE A 84 16.22 -1.10 -2.29
CA PHE A 84 14.98 -0.32 -2.34
C PHE A 84 13.92 -0.77 -3.36
N MET A 85 14.10 -1.92 -4.04
CA MET A 85 13.09 -2.49 -4.95
C MET A 85 12.69 -3.89 -4.51
N GLU A 86 11.43 -3.99 -4.11
CA GLU A 86 10.86 -5.20 -3.55
C GLU A 86 9.60 -5.59 -4.32
N TRP A 87 9.55 -6.84 -4.76
CA TRP A 87 8.35 -7.42 -5.32
C TRP A 87 7.57 -8.13 -4.23
N THR A 88 6.35 -7.68 -3.97
CA THR A 88 5.46 -8.28 -2.96
C THR A 88 4.41 -9.17 -3.63
N THR A 89 4.18 -10.35 -3.06
CA THR A 89 3.15 -11.29 -3.51
C THR A 89 2.39 -11.83 -2.30
N ASP A 90 1.09 -12.04 -2.45
CA ASP A 90 0.29 -12.72 -1.43
C ASP A 90 0.66 -14.20 -1.42
N VAL A 91 0.90 -14.76 -0.23
CA VAL A 91 1.33 -16.15 -0.07
C VAL A 91 0.38 -16.83 0.90
N ASP A 92 -0.11 -18.00 0.49
CA ASP A 92 -0.80 -18.90 1.39
C ASP A 92 0.22 -19.78 2.14
N THR A 93 0.33 -19.56 3.44
CA THR A 93 1.25 -20.32 4.30
C THR A 93 0.75 -21.73 4.60
N LEU A 94 -0.52 -22.07 4.34
CA LEU A 94 -1.07 -23.40 4.62
C LEU A 94 -0.50 -24.49 3.69
N TYR A 95 -0.12 -24.12 2.47
CA TYR A 95 0.38 -25.04 1.44
C TYR A 95 1.85 -24.80 1.11
N LEU A 96 2.64 -24.32 2.08
CA LEU A 96 4.03 -23.96 1.84
C LEU A 96 4.92 -25.21 1.66
N ASP A 97 5.70 -25.22 0.58
CA ASP A 97 6.67 -26.27 0.29
C ASP A 97 7.87 -26.19 1.27
N LYS A 98 7.85 -27.05 2.30
CA LYS A 98 8.88 -27.13 3.34
C LYS A 98 10.27 -27.50 2.81
N THR A 99 10.39 -28.02 1.57
CA THR A 99 11.69 -28.32 0.96
C THR A 99 12.38 -27.08 0.41
N LYS A 100 11.63 -25.99 0.18
CA LYS A 100 12.14 -24.74 -0.39
C LYS A 100 12.20 -23.60 0.61
N TRP A 101 11.46 -23.72 1.71
CA TRP A 101 11.32 -22.66 2.71
C TRP A 101 11.79 -23.15 4.07
N GLU A 102 12.74 -22.40 4.63
CA GLU A 102 13.23 -22.57 5.98
C GLU A 102 12.48 -21.61 6.90
N GLU A 103 11.96 -22.13 8.00
CA GLU A 103 11.33 -21.33 9.04
C GLU A 103 12.40 -20.70 9.93
N ILE A 104 12.39 -19.37 10.06
CA ILE A 104 13.41 -18.63 10.80
C ILE A 104 12.84 -17.78 11.94
N ASN A 105 11.57 -17.36 11.86
CA ASN A 105 10.88 -16.57 12.88
C ASN A 105 11.71 -15.39 13.44
N LEU A 106 12.42 -14.69 12.57
CA LEU A 106 13.30 -13.59 12.97
C LEU A 106 12.48 -12.32 13.23
N GLN A 107 12.50 -11.83 14.46
CA GLN A 107 11.84 -10.57 14.82
C GLN A 107 12.72 -9.38 14.42
N VAL A 108 12.15 -8.49 13.60
CA VAL A 108 12.79 -7.24 13.16
C VAL A 108 12.15 -6.04 13.84
N ASN A 109 10.84 -6.10 14.08
CA ASN A 109 10.06 -5.09 14.78
C ASN A 109 10.34 -3.67 14.28
N GLU A 110 10.17 -3.43 12.97
CA GLU A 110 10.46 -2.13 12.36
C GLU A 110 9.61 -0.99 12.94
N MET A 111 8.45 -1.30 13.53
CA MET A 111 7.58 -0.31 14.17
C MET A 111 7.98 -0.02 15.62
N LYS A 112 8.98 -0.72 16.18
CA LYS A 112 9.43 -0.58 17.57
C LYS A 112 8.28 -0.75 18.58
N LEU A 113 7.36 -1.66 18.29
CA LEU A 113 6.29 -2.02 19.23
C LEU A 113 6.90 -2.88 20.34
N LYS A 114 6.63 -2.53 21.60
CA LYS A 114 7.11 -3.30 22.76
C LYS A 114 6.39 -4.63 22.91
#